data_AF-A0A7Y2JC32-F1
#
_entry.id   AF-A0A7Y2JC32-F1
#
_cell.length_a   1.000
_cell.length_b   1.000
_cell.length_c   1.000
_cell.angle_alpha   90.00
_cell.angle_beta   90.00
_cell.angle_gamma   90.00
#
_symmetry.space_group_name_H-M   'P 1'
#
loop_
_entity.id
_entity.type
_entity.pdbx_description
1 polymer ?
#
loop_
_entity_poly.entity_id
_entity_poly.type
_entity_poly.pdbx_seq_one_letter_code
_entity_poly.pdbx_strand_id
1 'polypeptide(L)'
;MSSPSLWWIDWSLHGRSMGKEAAGRFLLCFLAVSYFLAMLLSGGADRFLSGQYTITAILRIGVPDEEGTGIAGKVAELPPVREARYRTPEDAWKEFLEAYPGLESLRGARKNPLPGYVEIWLRPERMSEEGIADVRSALEPVSQVEKILSGQDVMPSLLRMKRWANALLWSGFALVCAVFLVILAMQEKTRAARLVPDVSFLVDRGVPGDRIAARRTAGAFVAGGIVALFATLVSCAALFLVSDLSFVREVVGQAQDLLDARFILPVCLFLLSATIFQ
;
A
#
# COMPACT_ATOMS: atom_id res chain seq x y z
N MET A 1 -13.36 6.30 -52.42
CA MET A 1 -12.06 5.88 -51.86
C MET A 1 -11.99 6.35 -50.43
N SER A 2 -12.05 5.45 -49.45
CA SER A 2 -11.95 5.78 -48.02
C SER A 2 -10.57 6.37 -47.75
N SER A 3 -10.50 7.65 -47.39
CA SER A 3 -9.24 8.26 -46.97
C SER A 3 -8.69 7.44 -45.79
N PRO A 4 -7.50 6.82 -45.92
CA PRO A 4 -6.92 6.06 -44.83
C PRO A 4 -6.80 6.99 -43.62
N SER A 5 -7.33 6.56 -42.48
CA SER A 5 -7.36 7.38 -41.27
C SER A 5 -5.92 7.62 -40.81
N LEU A 6 -5.46 8.86 -40.91
CA LEU A 6 -4.12 9.28 -40.46
C LEU A 6 -3.83 8.95 -38.98
N TRP A 7 -4.88 8.65 -38.21
CA TRP A 7 -4.85 8.20 -36.82
C TRP A 7 -4.07 6.90 -36.58
N TRP A 8 -4.04 6.00 -37.56
CA TRP A 8 -3.46 4.66 -37.41
C TRP A 8 -2.28 4.42 -38.37
N ILE A 9 -1.66 5.50 -38.88
CA ILE A 9 -0.53 5.39 -39.82
C ILE A 9 0.56 4.47 -39.27
N ASP A 10 0.97 4.67 -38.03
CA ASP A 10 2.05 3.91 -37.40
C ASP A 10 1.73 2.41 -37.33
N TRP A 11 0.47 2.07 -37.04
CA TRP A 11 -0.02 0.69 -37.01
C TRP A 11 -0.14 0.07 -38.41
N SER A 12 -0.56 0.87 -39.40
CA SER A 12 -0.68 0.41 -40.78
C SER A 12 0.67 0.15 -41.46
N LEU A 13 1.68 0.95 -41.14
CA LEU A 13 3.02 0.83 -41.71
C LEU A 13 3.89 -0.19 -40.95
N HIS A 14 3.75 -0.25 -39.62
CA HIS A 14 4.69 -0.96 -38.75
C HIS A 14 3.99 -1.88 -37.72
N GLY A 15 2.85 -2.47 -38.06
CA GLY A 15 2.00 -3.24 -37.13
C GLY A 15 2.72 -4.28 -36.24
N ARG A 16 3.68 -5.06 -36.79
CA ARG A 16 4.47 -6.01 -35.98
C ARG A 16 5.39 -5.34 -34.96
N SER A 17 6.00 -4.20 -35.31
CA SER A 17 6.84 -3.44 -34.36
C SER A 17 5.97 -2.75 -33.32
N MET A 18 4.83 -2.19 -33.74
CA MET A 18 3.87 -1.55 -32.83
C MET A 18 3.31 -2.53 -31.82
N GLY A 19 3.03 -3.78 -32.21
CA GLY A 19 2.58 -4.82 -31.29
C GLY A 19 3.62 -5.15 -30.20
N LYS A 20 4.91 -5.25 -30.55
CA LYS A 20 5.99 -5.48 -29.57
C LYS A 20 6.17 -4.31 -28.62
N GLU A 21 6.11 -3.08 -29.15
CA GLU A 21 6.17 -1.86 -28.34
C GLU A 21 4.97 -1.75 -27.39
N ALA A 22 3.76 -2.03 -27.87
CA ALA A 22 2.55 -2.03 -27.06
C ALA A 22 2.61 -3.09 -25.95
N ALA A 23 3.12 -4.29 -26.24
CA ALA A 23 3.32 -5.34 -25.24
C ALA A 23 4.35 -4.93 -24.18
N GLY A 24 5.46 -4.31 -24.59
CA GLY A 24 6.48 -3.78 -23.67
C GLY A 24 5.93 -2.67 -22.78
N ARG A 25 5.16 -1.73 -23.36
CA ARG A 25 4.48 -0.65 -22.62
C ARG A 25 3.45 -1.20 -21.65
N PHE A 26 2.66 -2.18 -22.08
CA PHE A 26 1.70 -2.87 -21.22
C PHE A 26 2.38 -3.51 -20.02
N LEU A 27 3.46 -4.28 -20.23
CA LEU A 27 4.19 -4.94 -19.15
C LEU A 27 4.75 -3.92 -18.14
N LEU A 28 5.33 -2.84 -18.63
CA LEU A 28 5.88 -1.79 -17.77
C LEU A 28 4.79 -1.04 -17.00
N CYS A 29 3.68 -0.66 -17.66
CA CYS A 29 2.53 -0.05 -16.99
C CYS A 29 1.94 -0.99 -15.95
N PHE A 30 1.80 -2.28 -16.27
CA PHE A 30 1.30 -3.30 -15.35
C PHE A 30 2.19 -3.40 -14.11
N LEU A 31 3.52 -3.48 -14.27
CA LEU A 31 4.44 -3.54 -13.14
C LEU A 31 4.39 -2.26 -12.28
N ALA A 32 4.38 -1.09 -12.92
CA ALA A 32 4.34 0.20 -12.21
C ALA A 32 3.02 0.38 -11.43
N VAL A 33 1.87 0.10 -12.08
CA VAL A 33 0.55 0.19 -11.44
C VAL A 33 0.41 -0.84 -10.33
N SER A 34 0.83 -2.09 -10.55
CA SER A 34 0.78 -3.13 -9.53
C SER A 34 1.61 -2.76 -8.30
N TYR A 35 2.82 -2.21 -8.51
CA TYR A 35 3.66 -1.73 -7.41
C TYR A 35 2.99 -0.56 -6.66
N PHE A 36 2.45 0.42 -7.39
CA PHE A 36 1.78 1.57 -6.81
C PHE A 36 0.54 1.18 -5.98
N LEU A 37 -0.30 0.28 -6.53
CA LEU A 37 -1.48 -0.23 -5.84
C LEU A 37 -1.09 -1.03 -4.59
N ALA A 38 -0.08 -1.89 -4.68
CA ALA A 38 0.39 -2.65 -3.52
C ALA A 38 0.87 -1.73 -2.38
N MET A 39 1.60 -0.66 -2.72
CA MET A 39 2.00 0.38 -1.76
C MET A 39 0.83 1.12 -1.13
N LEU A 40 -0.14 1.55 -1.95
CA LEU A 40 -1.29 2.30 -1.47
C LEU A 40 -2.12 1.46 -0.50
N LEU A 41 -2.36 0.20 -0.85
CA LEU A 41 -3.16 -0.73 -0.05
C LEU A 41 -2.45 -1.17 1.24
N SER A 42 -1.13 -1.39 1.18
CA SER A 42 -0.38 -1.75 2.39
C SER A 42 -0.30 -0.60 3.40
N GLY A 43 -0.60 0.64 2.98
CA GLY A 43 -0.32 1.83 3.78
C GLY A 43 1.18 2.00 4.08
N GLY A 44 2.04 1.42 3.23
CA GLY A 44 3.46 1.24 3.53
C GLY A 44 3.72 0.16 4.59
N ALA A 45 4.52 0.48 5.60
CA ALA A 45 4.84 -0.41 6.72
C ALA A 45 3.75 -0.45 7.82
N ASP A 46 2.68 0.33 7.68
CA ASP A 46 1.73 0.61 8.75
C ASP A 46 0.88 -0.60 9.12
N ARG A 47 0.40 -1.32 8.11
CA ARG A 47 -0.41 -2.54 8.32
C ARG A 47 0.42 -3.64 9.01
N PHE A 48 1.65 -3.84 8.55
CA PHE A 48 2.59 -4.80 9.16
C PHE A 48 2.91 -4.45 10.62
N LEU A 49 3.22 -3.18 10.89
CA LEU A 49 3.54 -2.72 12.25
C LEU A 49 2.32 -2.76 13.18
N SER A 50 1.11 -2.47 12.68
CA SER A 50 -0.12 -2.55 13.47
C SER A 50 -0.48 -3.98 13.89
N GLY A 51 -0.04 -4.99 13.14
CA GLY A 51 -0.23 -6.40 13.49
C GLY A 51 0.76 -6.88 14.56
N GLN A 52 1.97 -6.32 14.56
CA GLN A 52 3.06 -6.74 15.45
C GLN A 52 3.14 -5.92 16.75
N TYR A 53 2.59 -4.70 16.76
CA TYR A 53 2.71 -3.80 17.91
C TYR A 53 1.42 -3.76 18.73
N THR A 54 1.55 -4.10 20.01
CA THR A 54 0.47 -4.02 21.01
C THR A 54 0.83 -3.01 22.09
N ILE A 55 -0.17 -2.20 22.48
CA ILE A 55 -0.09 -1.41 23.71
C ILE A 55 -0.64 -2.29 24.84
N THR A 56 0.16 -2.53 25.87
CA THR A 56 -0.26 -3.34 27.02
C THR A 56 -0.57 -2.43 28.20
N ALA A 57 -1.82 -2.39 28.64
CA ALA A 57 -2.22 -1.71 29.86
C ALA A 57 -2.25 -2.72 31.03
N ILE A 58 -1.30 -2.59 31.95
CA ILE A 58 -1.23 -3.41 33.16
C ILE A 58 -2.25 -2.89 34.16
N LEU A 59 -3.13 -3.77 34.63
CA LEU A 59 -4.10 -3.46 35.68
C LEU A 59 -3.46 -3.61 37.06
N ARG A 60 -4.05 -2.99 38.07
CA ARG A 60 -3.65 -3.18 39.47
C ARG A 60 -3.94 -4.62 39.92
N ILE A 61 -3.12 -5.11 40.85
CA ILE A 61 -3.35 -6.43 41.47
C ILE A 61 -4.69 -6.44 42.20
N GLY A 62 -5.51 -7.46 41.93
CA GLY A 62 -6.81 -7.66 42.60
C GLY A 62 -8.00 -6.99 41.92
N VAL A 63 -7.84 -6.43 40.72
CA VAL A 63 -8.97 -6.01 39.88
C VAL A 63 -9.78 -7.25 39.48
N PRO A 64 -11.12 -7.26 39.66
CA PRO A 64 -11.98 -8.35 39.23
C PRO A 64 -11.98 -8.54 37.71
N ASP A 65 -12.10 -9.78 37.24
CA ASP A 65 -12.09 -10.09 35.80
C ASP A 65 -13.22 -9.40 35.02
N GLU A 66 -14.38 -9.18 35.66
CA GLU A 66 -15.50 -8.43 35.08
C GLU A 66 -15.12 -6.96 34.82
N GLU A 67 -14.40 -6.34 35.75
CA GLU A 67 -13.91 -4.96 35.57
C GLU A 67 -12.82 -4.91 34.50
N GLY A 68 -11.90 -5.88 34.47
CA GLY A 68 -10.87 -5.99 33.42
C GLY A 68 -11.47 -6.12 32.02
N THR A 69 -12.50 -6.96 31.89
CA THR A 69 -13.26 -7.13 30.63
C THR A 69 -14.02 -5.85 30.27
N GLY A 70 -14.62 -5.17 31.25
CA GLY A 70 -15.30 -3.89 31.06
C GLY A 70 -14.36 -2.77 30.58
N ILE A 71 -13.11 -2.74 31.09
CA ILE A 71 -12.08 -1.80 30.62
C ILE A 71 -11.71 -2.13 29.17
N ALA A 72 -11.47 -3.39 28.83
CA ALA A 72 -11.17 -3.79 27.46
C ALA A 72 -12.30 -3.39 26.49
N GLY A 73 -13.57 -3.56 26.89
CA GLY A 73 -14.73 -3.12 26.10
C GLY A 73 -14.72 -1.62 25.84
N LYS A 74 -14.52 -0.80 26.88
CA LYS A 74 -14.44 0.67 26.74
C LYS A 74 -13.27 1.12 25.87
N VAL A 75 -12.14 0.41 25.94
CA VAL A 75 -10.96 0.72 25.12
C VAL A 75 -11.18 0.33 23.66
N ALA A 76 -11.88 -0.78 23.40
CA ALA A 76 -12.22 -1.21 22.04
C ALA A 76 -13.12 -0.19 21.31
N GLU A 77 -13.90 0.61 22.04
CA GLU A 77 -14.75 1.67 21.49
C GLU A 77 -13.97 2.93 21.09
N LEU A 78 -12.70 3.07 21.50
CA LEU A 78 -11.90 4.24 21.16
C LEU A 78 -11.64 4.31 19.65
N PRO A 79 -11.77 5.50 19.01
CA PRO A 79 -11.55 5.65 17.57
C PRO A 79 -10.21 5.08 17.02
N PRO A 80 -9.06 5.23 17.71
CA PRO A 80 -7.79 4.66 17.22
C PRO A 80 -7.65 3.15 17.42
N VAL A 81 -8.53 2.50 18.20
CA VAL A 81 -8.40 1.09 18.57
C VAL A 81 -9.11 0.20 17.55
N ARG A 82 -8.42 -0.86 17.13
CA ARG A 82 -8.96 -1.91 16.27
C ARG A 82 -9.60 -3.01 17.12
N GLU A 83 -8.89 -3.41 18.16
CA GLU A 83 -9.28 -4.50 19.05
C GLU A 83 -8.63 -4.28 20.42
N ALA A 84 -9.32 -4.68 21.48
CA ALA A 84 -8.74 -4.76 22.82
C ALA A 84 -9.17 -6.08 23.47
N ARG A 85 -8.23 -6.78 24.10
CA ARG A 85 -8.49 -8.05 24.78
C ARG A 85 -7.96 -8.02 26.20
N TYR A 86 -8.79 -8.45 27.13
CA TYR A 86 -8.37 -8.66 28.51
C TYR A 86 -7.71 -10.04 28.65
N ARG A 87 -6.59 -10.09 29.35
CA ARG A 87 -5.88 -11.30 29.78
C ARG A 87 -5.93 -11.38 31.28
N THR A 88 -6.43 -12.50 31.79
CA THR A 88 -6.53 -12.74 33.22
C THR A 88 -5.13 -12.91 33.82
N PRO A 89 -4.98 -12.72 35.15
CA PRO A 89 -3.75 -13.05 35.85
C PRO A 89 -3.23 -14.47 35.53
N GLU A 90 -4.13 -15.45 35.44
CA GLU A 90 -3.81 -16.85 35.18
C GLU A 90 -3.28 -17.06 33.75
N ASP A 91 -3.90 -16.41 32.76
CA ASP A 91 -3.46 -16.44 31.38
C ASP A 91 -2.08 -15.79 31.25
N ALA A 92 -1.90 -14.61 31.87
CA ALA A 92 -0.63 -13.90 31.94
C ALA A 92 0.49 -14.78 32.51
N TRP A 93 0.20 -15.53 33.57
CA TRP A 93 1.14 -16.43 34.21
C TRP A 93 1.49 -17.64 33.34
N LYS A 94 0.50 -18.19 32.65
CA LYS A 94 0.72 -19.28 31.70
C LYS A 94 1.60 -18.85 30.54
N GLU A 95 1.28 -17.72 29.90
CA GLU A 95 2.07 -17.16 28.79
C GLU A 95 3.50 -16.83 29.23
N PHE A 96 3.67 -16.29 30.44
CA PHE A 96 5.00 -16.02 31.02
C PHE A 96 5.85 -17.28 31.16
N LEU A 97 5.27 -18.38 31.68
CA LEU A 97 6.00 -19.64 31.84
C LEU A 97 6.32 -20.31 30.49
N GLU A 98 5.45 -20.16 29.49
CA GLU A 98 5.71 -20.65 28.13
C GLU A 98 6.85 -19.89 27.45
N ALA A 99 6.93 -18.57 27.67
CA ALA A 99 7.99 -17.73 27.11
C ALA A 99 9.37 -17.96 27.77
N TYR A 100 9.39 -18.39 29.04
CA TYR A 100 10.61 -18.62 29.82
C TYR A 100 10.67 -20.04 30.39
N PRO A 101 10.95 -21.05 29.54
CA PRO A 101 11.06 -22.45 29.96
C PRO A 101 12.17 -22.61 31.02
N GLY A 102 11.90 -23.37 32.08
CA GLY A 102 12.82 -23.54 33.22
C GLY A 102 12.46 -22.74 34.48
N LEU A 103 11.47 -21.83 34.41
CA LEU A 103 10.89 -21.14 35.57
C LEU A 103 9.69 -21.89 36.19
N GLU A 104 9.46 -23.14 35.79
CA GLU A 104 8.33 -23.97 36.28
C GLU A 104 8.35 -24.17 37.81
N SER A 105 9.52 -24.07 38.45
CA SER A 105 9.66 -24.11 39.91
C SER A 105 8.92 -22.98 40.62
N LEU A 106 8.68 -21.85 39.95
CA LEU A 106 7.86 -20.75 40.45
C LEU A 106 6.36 -21.05 40.42
N ARG A 107 5.92 -22.10 39.71
CA ARG A 107 4.53 -22.55 39.70
C ARG A 107 4.08 -23.04 41.08
N GLY A 108 5.02 -23.40 41.96
CA GLY A 108 4.77 -23.74 43.37
C GLY A 108 4.61 -22.53 44.30
N ALA A 109 4.77 -21.30 43.81
CA ALA A 109 4.54 -20.10 44.61
C ALA A 109 3.06 -20.04 45.03
N ARG A 110 2.80 -19.75 46.31
CA ARG A 110 1.47 -19.82 46.94
C ARG A 110 0.40 -18.89 46.33
N LYS A 111 0.81 -17.90 45.53
CA LYS A 111 -0.08 -16.90 44.91
C LYS A 111 0.55 -16.36 43.62
N ASN A 112 -0.24 -16.24 42.56
CA ASN A 112 0.17 -15.67 41.27
C ASN A 112 0.60 -14.21 41.46
N PRO A 113 1.85 -13.83 41.14
CA PRO A 113 2.34 -12.47 41.32
C PRO A 113 1.97 -11.54 40.17
N LEU A 114 1.48 -12.06 39.02
CA LEU A 114 1.19 -11.23 37.86
C LEU A 114 -0.22 -10.64 37.94
N PRO A 115 -0.38 -9.33 37.66
CA PRO A 115 -1.69 -8.74 37.42
C PRO A 115 -2.24 -9.15 36.05
N GLY A 116 -3.55 -9.01 35.88
CA GLY A 116 -4.17 -9.04 34.56
C GLY A 116 -3.77 -7.80 33.74
N TYR A 117 -3.88 -7.90 32.42
CA TYR A 117 -3.58 -6.80 31.51
C TYR A 117 -4.54 -6.74 30.33
N VAL A 118 -4.61 -5.58 29.70
CA VAL A 118 -5.37 -5.38 28.46
C VAL A 118 -4.40 -5.18 27.31
N GLU A 119 -4.48 -6.03 26.30
CA GLU A 119 -3.77 -5.89 25.03
C GLU A 119 -4.59 -5.04 24.08
N ILE A 120 -3.98 -4.02 23.50
CA ILE A 120 -4.67 -3.05 22.65
C ILE A 120 -3.96 -3.01 21.30
N TRP A 121 -4.69 -3.34 20.25
CA TRP A 121 -4.24 -3.23 18.86
C TRP A 121 -4.78 -1.96 18.25
N LEU A 122 -3.89 -1.13 17.72
CA LEU A 122 -4.27 0.09 17.01
C LEU A 122 -4.69 -0.21 15.58
N ARG A 123 -5.53 0.67 15.03
CA ARG A 123 -5.85 0.66 13.59
C ARG A 123 -4.61 1.09 12.78
N PRO A 124 -4.36 0.49 11.60
CA PRO A 124 -3.21 0.86 10.76
C PRO A 124 -3.13 2.36 10.48
N GLU A 125 -4.26 3.01 10.24
CA GLU A 125 -4.35 4.43 9.87
C GLU A 125 -4.08 5.38 11.06
N ARG A 126 -4.18 4.86 12.29
CA ARG A 126 -3.94 5.60 13.53
C ARG A 126 -2.67 5.12 14.26
N MET A 127 -1.81 4.40 13.56
CA MET A 127 -0.47 4.00 14.03
C MET A 127 0.51 5.20 13.93
N SER A 128 0.25 6.22 14.75
CA SER A 128 1.00 7.46 14.88
C SER A 128 1.22 7.83 16.34
N GLU A 129 2.13 8.78 16.60
CA GLU A 129 2.35 9.30 17.96
C GLU A 129 1.06 9.88 18.56
N GLU A 130 0.25 10.55 17.74
CA GLU A 130 -1.05 11.10 18.13
C GLU A 130 -2.05 10.00 18.53
N GLY A 131 -2.20 8.94 17.72
CA GLY A 131 -3.13 7.86 18.03
C GLY A 131 -2.77 7.09 19.31
N ILE A 132 -1.47 6.95 19.59
CA ILE A 132 -0.97 6.37 20.84
C ILE A 132 -1.23 7.33 22.02
N ALA A 133 -1.00 8.62 21.84
CA ALA A 133 -1.27 9.64 22.85
C ALA A 133 -2.76 9.70 23.20
N ASP A 134 -3.65 9.56 22.21
CA ASP A 134 -5.10 9.49 22.41
C ASP A 134 -5.48 8.30 23.31
N VAL A 135 -5.01 7.09 22.99
CA VAL A 135 -5.27 5.89 23.81
C VAL A 135 -4.71 6.05 25.22
N ARG A 136 -3.51 6.62 25.34
CA ARG A 136 -2.90 6.89 26.64
C ARG A 136 -3.70 7.87 27.47
N SER A 137 -4.14 8.99 26.88
CA SER A 137 -4.92 10.02 27.56
C SER A 137 -6.27 9.50 28.05
N ALA A 138 -6.84 8.51 27.36
CA ALA A 138 -8.06 7.83 27.78
C ALA A 138 -7.83 6.82 28.93
N LEU A 139 -6.64 6.22 29.00
CA LEU A 139 -6.30 5.18 29.98
C LEU A 139 -5.65 5.71 31.27
N GLU A 140 -4.87 6.78 31.20
CA GLU A 140 -4.24 7.43 32.37
C GLU A 140 -5.23 7.81 33.49
N PRO A 141 -6.45 8.32 33.22
CA PRO A 141 -7.40 8.63 34.28
C PRO A 141 -8.10 7.41 34.89
N VAL A 142 -7.93 6.20 34.35
CA VAL A 142 -8.57 4.98 34.84
C VAL A 142 -7.82 4.48 36.07
N SER A 143 -8.45 4.55 37.25
CA SER A 143 -7.80 4.22 38.52
C SER A 143 -7.35 2.76 38.64
N GLN A 144 -7.97 1.85 37.89
CA GLN A 144 -7.62 0.43 37.83
C GLN A 144 -6.35 0.15 37.00
N VAL A 145 -5.90 1.08 36.17
CA VAL A 145 -4.67 0.92 35.37
C VAL A 145 -3.48 1.34 36.23
N GLU A 146 -2.51 0.45 36.38
CA GLU A 146 -1.28 0.71 37.13
C GLU A 146 -0.22 1.33 36.24
N LYS A 147 0.00 0.73 35.06
CA LYS A 147 1.05 1.15 34.14
C LYS A 147 0.68 0.82 32.71
N ILE A 148 0.92 1.78 31.82
CA ILE A 148 0.77 1.56 30.38
C ILE A 148 2.16 1.25 29.81
N LEU A 149 2.35 0.02 29.37
CA LEU A 149 3.52 -0.41 28.62
C LEU A 149 3.26 -0.18 27.13
N SER A 150 3.55 1.04 26.70
CA SER A 150 3.57 1.42 25.30
C SER A 150 5.02 1.48 24.82
N GLY A 151 5.79 0.39 24.96
CA GLY A 151 7.20 0.22 24.51
C GLY A 151 8.00 1.52 24.32
N GLN A 152 8.04 2.39 25.33
CA GLN A 152 8.33 3.82 25.15
C GLN A 152 9.75 4.10 24.64
N ASP A 153 10.68 3.21 24.95
CA ASP A 153 12.07 3.31 24.48
C ASP A 153 12.24 2.84 23.02
N VAL A 154 11.36 1.95 22.56
CA VAL A 154 11.42 1.32 21.23
C VAL A 154 10.49 2.01 20.22
N MET A 155 9.48 2.73 20.69
CA MET A 155 8.49 3.40 19.83
C MET A 155 9.08 4.49 18.93
N PRO A 156 9.91 5.45 19.43
CA PRO A 156 10.47 6.50 18.58
C PRO A 156 11.46 5.97 17.54
N SER A 157 12.12 4.84 17.82
CA SER A 157 12.99 4.17 16.86
C SER A 157 12.18 3.38 15.84
N LEU A 158 11.09 2.72 16.23
CA LEU A 158 10.14 2.06 15.32
C LEU A 158 9.46 3.04 14.37
N LEU A 159 8.97 4.18 14.87
CA LEU A 159 8.35 5.21 14.03
C LEU A 159 9.36 5.90 13.10
N ARG A 160 10.63 6.04 13.53
CA ARG A 160 11.72 6.46 12.63
C ARG A 160 12.01 5.40 11.59
N MET A 161 12.08 4.13 11.97
CA MET A 161 12.30 3.01 11.04
C MET A 161 11.17 2.94 10.01
N LYS A 162 9.91 3.10 10.43
CA LYS A 162 8.73 3.23 9.57
C LYS A 162 8.91 4.36 8.55
N ARG A 163 9.32 5.55 9.00
CA ARG A 163 9.56 6.70 8.11
C ARG A 163 10.63 6.39 7.07
N TRP A 164 11.72 5.75 7.47
CA TRP A 164 12.78 5.33 6.55
C TRP A 164 12.34 4.21 5.60
N ALA A 165 11.60 3.21 6.08
CA ALA A 165 11.06 2.14 5.26
C ALA A 165 10.10 2.69 4.21
N ASN A 166 9.17 3.57 4.61
CA ASN A 166 8.28 4.24 3.66
C ASN A 166 9.06 5.13 2.68
N ALA A 167 10.06 5.89 3.14
CA ALA A 167 10.90 6.70 2.25
C ALA A 167 11.70 5.84 1.25
N LEU A 168 12.21 4.68 1.68
CA LEU A 168 12.92 3.74 0.83
C LEU A 168 11.98 3.12 -0.21
N LEU A 169 10.79 2.71 0.21
CA LEU A 169 9.76 2.20 -0.68
C LEU A 169 9.41 3.28 -1.72
N TRP A 170 9.04 4.49 -1.30
CA TRP A 170 8.65 5.59 -2.20
C TRP A 170 9.79 6.03 -3.13
N SER A 171 11.04 6.01 -2.67
CA SER A 171 12.19 6.27 -3.54
C SER A 171 12.42 5.16 -4.56
N GLY A 172 12.20 3.89 -4.18
CA GLY A 172 12.16 2.76 -5.10
C GLY A 172 11.08 2.91 -6.18
N PHE A 173 9.87 3.34 -5.81
CA PHE A 173 8.82 3.66 -6.77
C PHE A 173 9.21 4.79 -7.72
N ALA A 174 9.75 5.89 -7.18
CA ALA A 174 10.20 7.02 -7.98
C ALA A 174 11.29 6.60 -8.97
N LEU A 175 12.20 5.70 -8.58
CA LEU A 175 13.21 5.11 -9.46
C LEU A 175 12.56 4.28 -10.58
N VAL A 176 11.57 3.44 -10.27
CA VAL A 176 10.82 2.67 -11.29
C VAL A 176 10.14 3.61 -12.28
N CYS A 177 9.49 4.68 -11.80
CA CYS A 177 8.90 5.71 -12.67
C CYS A 177 9.94 6.43 -13.53
N ALA A 178 11.11 6.76 -12.98
CA ALA A 178 12.19 7.41 -13.73
C ALA A 178 12.72 6.49 -14.84
N VAL A 179 13.00 5.22 -14.52
CA VAL A 179 13.43 4.21 -15.51
C VAL A 179 12.35 4.02 -16.58
N PHE A 180 11.08 3.97 -16.18
CA PHE A 180 9.95 3.87 -17.10
C PHE A 180 9.90 5.05 -18.08
N LEU A 181 10.02 6.29 -17.59
CA LEU A 181 10.05 7.49 -18.43
C LEU A 181 11.24 7.49 -19.40
N VAL A 182 12.42 7.04 -18.95
CA VAL A 182 13.59 6.91 -19.83
C VAL A 182 13.32 5.91 -20.94
N ILE A 183 12.74 4.74 -20.63
CA ILE A 183 12.40 3.73 -21.63
C ILE A 183 11.37 4.27 -22.63
N LEU A 184 10.32 4.95 -22.17
CA LEU A 184 9.32 5.57 -23.06
C LEU A 184 9.96 6.63 -23.97
N ALA A 185 10.79 7.50 -23.41
CA ALA A 185 11.50 8.53 -24.17
C ALA A 185 12.44 7.91 -25.22
N MET A 186 13.13 6.81 -24.89
CA MET A 186 13.94 6.07 -25.85
C MET A 186 13.08 5.44 -26.95
N GLN A 187 11.96 4.81 -26.60
CA GLN A 187 11.04 4.22 -27.58
C GLN A 187 10.47 5.27 -28.53
N GLU A 188 10.05 6.43 -28.02
CA GLU A 188 9.55 7.53 -28.86
C GLU A 188 10.64 8.10 -29.76
N LYS A 189 11.88 8.24 -29.28
CA LYS A 189 13.03 8.62 -30.12
C LYS A 189 13.26 7.60 -31.24
N THR A 190 13.25 6.30 -30.94
CA THR A 190 13.44 5.24 -31.93
C THR A 190 12.27 5.15 -32.91
N ARG A 191 11.04 5.42 -32.45
CA ARG A 191 9.85 5.50 -33.30
C ARG A 191 9.91 6.71 -34.23
N ALA A 192 10.24 7.89 -33.70
CA ALA A 192 10.39 9.11 -34.48
C ALA A 192 11.44 8.92 -35.58
N ALA A 193 12.62 8.38 -35.26
CA ALA A 193 13.69 8.11 -36.22
C ALA A 193 13.27 7.16 -37.36
N ARG A 194 12.48 6.12 -37.05
CA ARG A 194 11.97 5.17 -38.06
C ARG A 194 10.93 5.78 -38.98
N LEU A 195 10.14 6.73 -38.49
CA LEU A 195 9.05 7.36 -39.24
C LEU A 195 9.49 8.60 -40.03
N VAL A 196 10.70 9.13 -39.81
CA VAL A 196 11.25 10.26 -40.59
C VAL A 196 11.06 10.10 -42.11
N PRO A 197 11.49 8.99 -42.75
CA PRO A 197 11.35 8.83 -44.21
C PRO A 197 9.89 8.80 -44.69
N ASP A 198 9.00 8.18 -43.91
CA ASP A 198 7.57 8.10 -44.25
C ASP A 198 6.88 9.45 -44.10
N VAL A 199 7.25 10.22 -43.08
CA VAL A 199 6.74 11.57 -42.85
C VAL A 199 7.23 12.53 -43.92
N SER A 200 8.51 12.48 -44.31
CA SER A 200 9.02 13.30 -45.42
C SER A 200 8.29 12.98 -46.73
N PHE A 201 8.02 11.71 -47.01
CA PHE A 201 7.25 11.30 -48.19
C PHE A 201 5.82 11.87 -48.20
N LEU A 202 5.15 11.92 -47.05
CA LEU A 202 3.80 12.50 -46.94
C LEU A 202 3.79 14.03 -47.09
N VAL A 203 4.81 14.69 -46.55
CA VAL A 203 4.99 16.14 -46.71
C VAL A 203 5.25 16.50 -48.18
N ASP A 204 6.09 15.74 -48.87
CA ASP A 204 6.38 15.92 -50.30
C ASP A 204 5.13 15.73 -51.18
N ARG A 205 4.14 14.96 -50.70
CA ARG A 205 2.82 14.75 -51.35
C ARG A 205 1.79 15.84 -50.99
N GLY A 206 2.21 16.91 -50.31
CA GLY A 206 1.38 18.08 -50.00
C GLY A 206 0.56 17.97 -48.72
N VAL A 207 0.84 17.00 -47.84
CA VAL A 207 0.16 16.91 -46.54
C VAL A 207 0.84 17.87 -45.55
N PRO A 208 0.12 18.82 -44.93
CA PRO A 208 0.72 19.76 -43.98
C PRO A 208 1.27 19.03 -42.75
N GLY A 209 2.53 19.28 -42.41
CA GLY A 209 3.26 18.62 -41.33
C GLY A 209 2.58 18.72 -39.96
N ASP A 210 1.99 19.88 -39.65
CA ASP A 210 1.28 20.11 -38.38
C ASP A 210 0.08 19.17 -38.20
N ARG A 211 -0.61 18.85 -39.30
CA ARG A 211 -1.76 17.94 -39.29
C ARG A 211 -1.33 16.50 -39.06
N ILE A 212 -0.16 16.12 -39.57
CA ILE A 212 0.45 14.79 -39.34
C ILE A 212 0.86 14.69 -37.87
N ALA A 213 1.57 15.69 -37.35
CA ALA A 213 2.02 15.74 -35.97
C ALA A 213 0.85 15.66 -34.98
N ALA A 214 -0.18 16.50 -35.14
CA ALA A 214 -1.35 16.53 -34.27
C ALA A 214 -2.18 15.22 -34.30
N ARG A 215 -2.29 14.56 -35.46
CA ARG A 215 -3.01 13.28 -35.55
C ARG A 215 -2.20 12.13 -34.97
N ARG A 216 -0.87 12.18 -35.08
CA ARG A 216 0.02 11.17 -34.50
C ARG A 216 0.07 11.28 -32.98
N THR A 217 0.16 12.48 -32.42
CA THR A 217 0.10 12.68 -30.96
C THR A 217 -1.26 12.23 -30.41
N ALA A 218 -2.36 12.56 -31.07
CA ALA A 218 -3.68 12.07 -30.68
C ALA A 218 -3.79 10.53 -30.73
N GLY A 219 -3.25 9.89 -31.78
CA GLY A 219 -3.22 8.43 -31.89
C GLY A 219 -2.35 7.76 -30.83
N ALA A 220 -1.17 8.32 -30.54
CA ALA A 220 -0.28 7.85 -29.48
C ALA A 220 -0.94 7.97 -28.09
N PHE A 221 -1.58 9.10 -27.82
CA PHE A 221 -2.33 9.34 -26.58
C PHE A 221 -3.46 8.33 -26.39
N VAL A 222 -4.26 8.06 -27.42
CA VAL A 222 -5.37 7.08 -27.32
C VAL A 222 -4.85 5.66 -27.19
N ALA A 223 -3.87 5.25 -27.99
CA ALA A 223 -3.30 3.90 -27.90
C ALA A 223 -2.64 3.67 -26.54
N GLY A 224 -1.90 4.66 -26.06
CA GLY A 224 -1.26 4.65 -24.78
C GLY A 224 -2.25 4.63 -23.60
N GLY A 225 -3.30 5.44 -23.68
CA GLY A 225 -4.40 5.44 -22.70
C GLY A 225 -5.13 4.10 -22.62
N ILE A 226 -5.38 3.45 -23.76
CA ILE A 226 -5.96 2.09 -23.79
C ILE A 226 -5.01 1.10 -23.09
N VAL A 227 -3.71 1.15 -23.38
CA VAL A 227 -2.72 0.28 -22.73
C VAL A 227 -2.66 0.52 -21.22
N ALA A 228 -2.67 1.78 -20.78
CA ALA A 228 -2.66 2.12 -19.36
C ALA A 228 -3.93 1.63 -18.65
N LEU A 229 -5.11 1.86 -19.24
CA LEU A 229 -6.38 1.36 -18.70
C LEU A 229 -6.39 -0.16 -18.58
N PHE A 230 -5.96 -0.85 -19.64
CA PHE A 230 -5.92 -2.31 -19.63
C PHE A 230 -4.91 -2.85 -18.61
N ALA A 231 -3.72 -2.24 -18.51
CA ALA A 231 -2.74 -2.57 -17.49
C ALA A 231 -3.31 -2.42 -16.09
N THR A 232 -4.02 -1.32 -15.79
CA THR A 232 -4.64 -1.11 -14.48
C THR A 232 -5.74 -2.13 -14.20
N LEU A 233 -6.60 -2.43 -15.16
CA LEU A 233 -7.64 -3.47 -14.98
C LEU A 233 -7.00 -4.83 -14.66
N VAL A 234 -5.94 -5.21 -15.39
CA VAL A 234 -5.22 -6.46 -15.15
C VAL A 234 -4.48 -6.43 -13.82
N SER A 235 -3.87 -5.31 -13.42
CA SER A 235 -3.24 -5.14 -12.10
C SER A 235 -4.25 -5.28 -10.96
N CYS A 236 -5.41 -4.64 -11.06
CA CYS A 236 -6.48 -4.77 -10.06
C CYS A 236 -6.99 -6.21 -9.98
N ALA A 237 -7.22 -6.87 -11.12
CA ALA A 237 -7.65 -8.27 -11.15
C ALA A 237 -6.58 -9.21 -10.57
N ALA A 238 -5.30 -8.99 -10.89
CA ALA A 238 -4.19 -9.75 -10.34
C ALA A 238 -4.10 -9.60 -8.82
N LEU A 239 -4.20 -8.37 -8.30
CA LEU A 239 -4.22 -8.12 -6.86
C LEU A 239 -5.43 -8.76 -6.18
N PHE A 240 -6.61 -8.70 -6.79
CA PHE A 240 -7.81 -9.36 -6.28
C PHE A 240 -7.60 -10.87 -6.16
N LEU A 241 -7.09 -11.53 -7.22
CA LEU A 241 -6.82 -12.97 -7.21
C LEU A 241 -5.74 -13.37 -6.20
N VAL A 242 -4.71 -12.54 -6.03
CA VAL A 242 -3.57 -12.81 -5.16
C VAL A 242 -3.88 -12.47 -3.69
N SER A 243 -4.90 -11.65 -3.42
CA SER A 243 -5.31 -11.26 -2.07
C SER A 243 -5.87 -12.39 -1.20
N ASP A 244 -6.28 -13.51 -1.81
CA ASP A 244 -6.71 -14.71 -1.09
C ASP A 244 -5.53 -15.45 -0.42
N LEU A 245 -4.29 -15.16 -0.83
CA LEU A 245 -3.10 -15.71 -0.19
C LEU A 245 -2.87 -15.05 1.17
N SER A 246 -2.69 -15.85 2.22
CA SER A 246 -2.54 -15.40 3.60
C SER A 246 -1.48 -14.30 3.79
N PHE A 247 -0.31 -14.47 3.16
CA PHE A 247 0.78 -13.50 3.20
C PHE A 247 0.40 -12.15 2.58
N VAL A 248 -0.32 -12.17 1.47
CA VAL A 248 -0.71 -10.96 0.74
C VAL A 248 -1.83 -10.24 1.49
N ARG A 249 -2.76 -10.98 2.08
CA ARG A 249 -3.80 -10.42 2.94
C ARG A 249 -3.24 -9.69 4.15
N GLU A 250 -2.15 -10.20 4.71
CA GLU A 250 -1.48 -9.60 5.87
C GLU A 250 -0.73 -8.31 5.49
N VAL A 251 -0.03 -8.31 4.35
CA VAL A 251 0.81 -7.18 3.91
C VAL A 251 0.00 -6.11 3.17
N VAL A 252 -0.82 -6.50 2.21
CA VAL A 252 -1.54 -5.62 1.28
C VAL A 252 -2.95 -5.34 1.77
N GLY A 253 -3.63 -6.34 2.31
CA GLY A 253 -4.97 -6.18 2.86
C GLY A 253 -6.07 -6.96 2.20
N GLN A 254 -7.32 -6.63 2.55
CA GLN A 254 -8.49 -7.25 1.94
C GLN A 254 -8.81 -6.58 0.61
N ALA A 255 -9.24 -7.37 -0.36
CA ALA A 255 -9.61 -6.86 -1.69
C ALA A 255 -10.74 -5.82 -1.66
N GLN A 256 -11.55 -5.80 -0.60
CA GLN A 256 -12.62 -4.81 -0.42
C GLN A 256 -12.07 -3.40 -0.16
N ASP A 257 -10.85 -3.28 0.36
CA ASP A 257 -10.19 -2.00 0.62
C ASP A 257 -9.93 -1.24 -0.72
N LEU A 258 -9.77 -1.95 -1.84
CA LEU A 258 -9.61 -1.37 -3.19
C LEU A 258 -10.83 -0.54 -3.67
N LEU A 259 -12.02 -0.83 -3.13
CA LEU A 259 -13.25 -0.15 -3.53
C LEU A 259 -13.50 1.14 -2.74
N ASP A 260 -12.66 1.46 -1.75
CA ASP A 260 -12.79 2.70 -0.99
C ASP A 260 -12.42 3.90 -1.87
N ALA A 261 -13.27 4.93 -1.87
CA ALA A 261 -13.15 6.14 -2.67
C ALA A 261 -11.80 6.86 -2.46
N ARG A 262 -11.17 6.64 -1.31
CA ARG A 262 -9.85 7.17 -0.94
C ARG A 262 -8.73 6.71 -1.88
N PHE A 263 -8.84 5.51 -2.44
CA PHE A 263 -7.83 4.94 -3.33
C PHE A 263 -8.14 5.20 -4.81
N ILE A 264 -9.38 5.54 -5.15
CA ILE A 264 -9.80 5.83 -6.52
C ILE A 264 -9.11 7.10 -7.05
N LEU A 265 -9.08 8.18 -6.27
CA LEU A 265 -8.52 9.47 -6.70
C LEU A 265 -7.01 9.37 -7.06
N PRO A 266 -6.12 8.80 -6.21
CA PRO A 266 -4.71 8.61 -6.57
C PRO A 266 -4.50 7.75 -7.82
N VAL A 267 -5.29 6.68 -7.97
CA VAL A 267 -5.22 5.79 -9.14
C VAL A 267 -5.63 6.53 -10.41
N CYS A 268 -6.70 7.33 -10.36
CA CYS A 268 -7.11 8.17 -11.49
C CYS A 268 -6.05 9.21 -11.85
N LEU A 269 -5.43 9.87 -10.86
CA LEU A 269 -4.35 10.84 -11.11
C LEU A 269 -3.11 10.17 -11.70
N PHE A 270 -2.75 8.96 -11.23
CA PHE A 270 -1.65 8.18 -11.79
C PHE A 270 -1.92 7.73 -13.23
N LEU A 271 -3.15 7.30 -13.52
CA LEU A 271 -3.57 6.96 -14.88
C LEU A 271 -3.49 8.15 -15.82
N LEU A 272 -3.99 9.31 -15.38
CA LEU A 272 -3.92 10.55 -16.16
C LEU A 272 -2.47 10.95 -16.44
N SER A 273 -1.58 10.90 -15.45
CA SER A 273 -0.17 11.20 -15.67
C SER A 273 0.48 10.21 -16.64
N ALA A 274 0.20 8.91 -16.52
CA ALA A 274 0.70 7.89 -17.44
C ALA A 274 0.25 8.12 -18.89
N THR A 275 -0.96 8.66 -19.11
CA THR A 275 -1.44 9.02 -20.46
C THR A 275 -0.81 10.30 -21.00
N ILE A 276 -0.43 11.25 -20.15
CA ILE A 276 0.16 12.53 -20.56
C ILE A 276 1.64 12.37 -20.97
N PHE A 277 2.34 11.39 -20.39
CA PHE A 277 3.75 11.13 -20.69
C PHE A 277 4.00 10.18 -21.89
N GLN A 278 2.96 9.89 -22.69
CA GLN A 278 3.01 9.02 -23.88
C GLN A 278 2.88 9.81 -25.19
#